data_AF-A0A7M7NVM1-F1
#
_entry.id   AF-A0A7M7NVM1-F1
#
_cell.length_a   1.000
_cell.length_b   1.000
_cell.length_c   1.000
_cell.angle_alpha   90.00
_cell.angle_beta   90.00
_cell.angle_gamma   90.00
#
_symmetry.space_group_name_H-M   'P 1'
#
loop_
_entity.id
_entity.type
_entity.pdbx_description
1 polymer ?
#
loop_
_entity_poly.entity_id
_entity_poly.type
_entity_poly.pdbx_seq_one_letter_code
_entity_poly.pdbx_strand_id
1 'polypeptide(L)'
;MATLPRLLAFMGFIAAVWCNTCFDDLGCFDSPHDCHRMTPSNPADIGTTFQVFTRDNPKIGDVLDRKNLDTIRGSRFSPSRETKIFVHGWKDSMQWGSWEKFRDRFLDTYDVNVIYVDWSKGSGMGYLKSTANTRVVGREIAKLIEAFNAATGATFDSMHIIGHSLGAHTAGYAGEACQDPTSNKGEAVGRITGLDPAGPEFSGNLDNACRLDRSDAPFVDIMHTDGEVVGGAGLMDQISTLMAARTCPDVRWSLRCVIITESRHSSWRASRHHVRSPQRRRERRGRTSKPDERRDARLRHALIWATRRTSTRGKGHSIWRPTQRVLTARGKGG
;
A
#
# COMPACT_ATOMS: atom_id res chain seq x y z
N MET A 1 -52.79 -42.28 48.21
CA MET A 1 -53.18 -41.76 46.88
C MET A 1 -52.95 -40.25 46.91
N ALA A 2 -52.23 -39.57 46.06
CA ALA A 2 -51.36 -39.94 44.95
C ALA A 2 -50.37 -38.75 44.79
N THR A 3 -49.10 -39.07 44.57
CA THR A 3 -48.03 -38.13 44.23
C THR A 3 -48.24 -37.61 42.80
N LEU A 4 -48.16 -36.29 42.58
CA LEU A 4 -48.01 -35.71 41.23
C LEU A 4 -46.65 -34.97 41.12
N PRO A 5 -45.88 -35.17 40.03
CA PRO A 5 -44.47 -34.81 39.99
C PRO A 5 -44.22 -33.39 39.47
N ARG A 6 -43.05 -32.85 39.85
CA ARG A 6 -42.48 -31.58 39.38
C ARG A 6 -42.25 -31.61 37.86
N LEU A 7 -42.95 -30.74 37.13
CA LEU A 7 -42.59 -30.39 35.76
C LEU A 7 -41.40 -29.42 35.78
N LEU A 8 -40.20 -29.96 35.57
CA LEU A 8 -39.03 -29.18 35.15
C LEU A 8 -39.17 -28.89 33.65
N ALA A 9 -39.46 -27.64 33.31
CA ALA A 9 -39.37 -27.16 31.94
C ALA A 9 -37.88 -27.12 31.53
N PHE A 10 -37.43 -28.10 30.76
CA PHE A 10 -36.21 -27.99 29.98
C PHE A 10 -36.46 -26.98 28.86
N MET A 11 -36.14 -25.70 29.09
CA MET A 11 -35.88 -24.78 27.98
C MET A 11 -34.56 -25.20 27.36
N GLY A 12 -34.65 -25.92 26.24
CA GLY A 12 -33.49 -26.25 25.42
C GLY A 12 -32.76 -24.98 25.02
N PHE A 13 -31.52 -24.85 25.47
CA PHE A 13 -30.58 -23.90 24.91
C PHE A 13 -30.31 -24.35 23.48
N ILE A 14 -30.98 -23.74 22.50
CA ILE A 14 -30.51 -23.81 21.11
C ILE A 14 -29.20 -23.03 21.10
N ALA A 15 -28.08 -23.74 21.24
CA ALA A 15 -26.81 -23.17 20.87
C ALA A 15 -26.91 -22.81 19.38
N ALA A 16 -26.96 -21.52 19.09
CA ALA A 16 -26.78 -21.05 17.73
C ALA A 16 -25.46 -21.64 17.24
N VAL A 17 -25.52 -22.55 16.27
CA VAL A 17 -24.33 -23.05 15.59
C VAL A 17 -23.88 -21.89 14.71
N TRP A 18 -22.87 -21.15 15.17
CA TRP A 18 -22.17 -20.17 14.35
C TRP A 18 -21.50 -20.96 13.23
N CYS A 19 -21.97 -20.77 11.99
CA CYS A 19 -21.35 -21.39 10.83
C CYS A 19 -20.07 -20.62 10.53
N ASN A 20 -18.94 -21.10 11.04
CA ASN A 20 -17.68 -20.42 10.80
C ASN A 20 -17.15 -20.71 9.39
N THR A 21 -16.95 -19.67 8.58
CA THR A 21 -16.22 -19.73 7.32
C THR A 21 -14.72 -19.82 7.61
N CYS A 22 -14.19 -21.03 7.65
CA CYS A 22 -12.77 -21.29 7.90
C CYS A 22 -12.06 -21.85 6.67
N PHE A 23 -10.83 -21.41 6.44
CA PHE A 23 -9.97 -21.91 5.38
C PHE A 23 -8.62 -22.33 5.96
N ASP A 24 -8.26 -23.60 5.76
CA ASP A 24 -6.99 -24.25 6.15
C ASP A 24 -6.06 -23.41 7.05
N ASP A 25 -5.01 -22.84 6.46
CA ASP A 25 -3.95 -22.10 7.12
C ASP A 25 -4.22 -20.60 7.22
N LEU A 26 -5.41 -20.16 6.82
CA LEU A 26 -5.86 -18.77 6.88
C LEU A 26 -6.85 -18.54 8.04
N GLY A 27 -7.24 -19.58 8.77
CA GLY A 27 -8.14 -19.50 9.91
C GLY A 27 -9.59 -19.19 9.53
N CYS A 28 -10.38 -18.79 10.53
CA CYS A 28 -11.81 -18.50 10.39
C CYS A 28 -12.09 -17.01 10.19
N PHE A 29 -13.17 -16.70 9.47
CA PHE A 29 -13.51 -15.36 9.03
C PHE A 29 -14.80 -14.82 9.69
N ASP A 30 -15.14 -15.30 10.87
CA ASP A 30 -16.38 -14.98 11.59
C ASP A 30 -16.10 -14.38 12.98
N SER A 31 -16.66 -13.18 13.23
CA SER A 31 -16.82 -12.41 14.50
C SER A 31 -15.58 -12.17 15.43
N PRO A 32 -15.50 -11.06 16.21
CA PRO A 32 -16.58 -10.28 16.82
C PRO A 32 -16.91 -8.95 16.12
N HIS A 33 -16.10 -8.51 15.18
CA HIS A 33 -16.35 -7.30 14.39
C HIS A 33 -17.00 -7.74 13.08
N ASP A 34 -18.30 -7.50 12.93
CA ASP A 34 -19.06 -7.74 11.71
C ASP A 34 -18.61 -6.75 10.62
N CYS A 35 -17.34 -6.89 10.18
CA CYS A 35 -16.66 -5.90 9.38
C CYS A 35 -17.33 -5.68 8.02
N HIS A 36 -17.87 -6.76 7.45
CA HIS A 36 -18.45 -6.77 6.10
C HIS A 36 -19.72 -7.59 6.06
N ARG A 37 -20.69 -7.11 5.28
CA ARG A 37 -22.02 -7.72 5.14
C ARG A 37 -22.04 -9.11 4.49
N MET A 38 -20.91 -9.57 3.95
CA MET A 38 -20.78 -10.86 3.29
C MET A 38 -19.61 -11.64 3.86
N THR A 39 -19.74 -12.96 3.92
CA THR A 39 -18.60 -13.85 4.15
C THR A 39 -17.69 -13.87 2.92
N PRO A 40 -16.37 -14.06 3.09
CA PRO A 40 -15.45 -14.16 1.97
C PRO A 40 -15.70 -15.41 1.10
N SER A 41 -15.21 -15.38 -0.13
CA SER A 41 -15.13 -16.56 -1.01
C SER A 41 -14.01 -17.51 -0.56
N ASN A 42 -14.05 -18.76 -1.03
CA ASN A 42 -12.94 -19.70 -0.84
C ASN A 42 -11.65 -19.15 -1.50
N PRO A 43 -10.46 -19.33 -0.90
CA PRO A 43 -9.19 -18.89 -1.49
C PRO A 43 -8.98 -19.37 -2.94
N ALA A 44 -9.43 -20.58 -3.28
CA ALA A 44 -9.33 -21.11 -4.64
C ALA A 44 -10.18 -20.32 -5.65
N ASP A 45 -11.34 -19.80 -5.23
CA ASP A 45 -12.23 -18.98 -6.07
C ASP A 45 -11.72 -17.53 -6.19
N ILE A 46 -11.10 -17.00 -5.14
CA ILE A 46 -10.43 -15.70 -5.16
C ILE A 46 -9.22 -15.75 -6.11
N GLY A 47 -8.50 -16.87 -6.09
CA GLY A 47 -7.42 -17.17 -7.03
C GLY A 47 -6.25 -16.19 -6.92
N THR A 48 -5.86 -15.83 -5.69
CA THR A 48 -4.71 -14.94 -5.46
C THR A 48 -3.43 -15.56 -6.01
N THR A 49 -2.67 -14.78 -6.77
CA THR A 49 -1.37 -15.18 -7.30
C THR A 49 -0.30 -14.16 -6.93
N PHE A 50 0.93 -14.65 -6.78
CA PHE A 50 2.07 -13.85 -6.36
C PHE A 50 3.20 -13.98 -7.38
N GLN A 51 3.79 -12.85 -7.76
CA GLN A 51 4.96 -12.81 -8.62
C GLN A 51 5.99 -11.84 -8.08
N VAL A 52 7.27 -12.24 -8.08
CA VAL A 52 8.38 -11.34 -7.73
C VAL A 52 9.16 -10.91 -8.97
N PHE A 53 9.45 -9.62 -9.00
CA PHE A 53 10.25 -8.94 -9.99
C PHE A 53 11.42 -8.25 -9.29
N THR A 54 12.56 -8.31 -9.94
CA THR A 54 13.80 -7.65 -9.57
C THR A 54 14.42 -7.07 -10.84
N ARG A 55 15.55 -6.37 -10.70
CA ARG A 55 16.33 -5.89 -11.86
C ARG A 55 16.81 -7.02 -12.77
N ASP A 56 16.92 -8.23 -12.24
CA ASP A 56 17.34 -9.41 -13.00
C ASP A 56 16.17 -10.03 -13.79
N ASN A 57 14.94 -9.60 -13.51
CA ASN A 57 13.73 -10.09 -14.16
C ASN A 57 12.59 -9.07 -14.25
N PRO A 58 12.84 -7.90 -14.86
CA PRO A 58 11.89 -6.80 -14.79
C PRO A 58 10.64 -7.02 -15.64
N LYS A 59 10.60 -8.02 -16.53
CA LYS A 59 9.48 -8.26 -17.45
C LYS A 59 8.71 -9.54 -17.16
N ILE A 60 9.40 -10.61 -16.79
CA ILE A 60 8.81 -11.92 -16.49
C ILE A 60 9.14 -12.25 -15.03
N GLY A 61 8.14 -12.11 -14.18
CA GLY A 61 8.25 -12.35 -12.74
C GLY A 61 8.40 -13.83 -12.43
N ASP A 62 9.09 -14.15 -11.34
CA ASP A 62 9.07 -15.50 -10.79
C ASP A 62 7.75 -15.72 -10.07
N VAL A 63 7.05 -16.79 -10.41
CA VAL A 63 5.81 -17.17 -9.72
C VAL A 63 6.17 -17.71 -8.34
N LEU A 64 5.44 -17.26 -7.33
CA LEU A 64 5.62 -17.65 -5.95
C LEU A 64 4.41 -18.45 -5.47
N ASP A 65 4.69 -19.48 -4.68
CA ASP A 65 3.68 -20.22 -3.94
C ASP A 65 4.03 -20.16 -2.45
N ARG A 66 3.13 -19.53 -1.67
CA ARG A 66 3.27 -19.38 -0.21
C ARG A 66 3.30 -20.74 0.52
N LYS A 67 2.76 -21.81 -0.07
CA LYS A 67 2.77 -23.16 0.49
C LYS A 67 3.99 -23.98 0.04
N ASN A 68 4.70 -23.56 -1.01
CA ASN A 68 5.89 -24.22 -1.52
C ASN A 68 7.12 -23.30 -1.46
N LEU A 69 7.89 -23.43 -0.37
CA LEU A 69 9.07 -22.60 -0.11
C LEU A 69 10.17 -22.72 -1.18
N ASP A 70 10.20 -23.80 -1.97
CA ASP A 70 11.22 -23.95 -3.02
C ASP A 70 10.99 -22.97 -4.17
N THR A 71 9.74 -22.56 -4.41
CA THR A 71 9.44 -21.46 -5.36
C THR A 71 10.05 -20.14 -4.90
N ILE A 72 10.09 -19.89 -3.59
CA ILE A 72 10.70 -18.70 -3.00
C ILE A 72 12.23 -18.79 -3.08
N ARG A 73 12.82 -19.92 -2.63
CA ARG A 73 14.28 -20.13 -2.64
C ARG A 73 14.87 -20.13 -4.06
N GLY A 74 14.12 -20.65 -5.03
CA GLY A 74 14.52 -20.69 -6.44
C GLY A 74 14.25 -19.40 -7.22
N SER A 75 13.53 -18.44 -6.63
CA SER A 75 13.26 -17.14 -7.28
C SER A 75 14.46 -16.19 -7.22
N ARG A 76 14.37 -15.09 -7.95
CA ARG A 76 15.35 -13.98 -7.90
C ARG A 76 15.17 -13.04 -6.70
N PHE A 77 14.29 -13.39 -5.75
CA PHE A 77 14.11 -12.63 -4.52
C PHE A 77 15.41 -12.55 -3.72
N SER A 78 15.69 -11.38 -3.13
CA SER A 78 16.83 -11.18 -2.24
C SER A 78 16.39 -10.65 -0.87
N PRO A 79 16.67 -11.37 0.24
CA PRO A 79 16.25 -10.95 1.58
C PRO A 79 16.97 -9.69 2.09
N SER A 80 18.10 -9.30 1.47
CA SER A 80 18.85 -8.10 1.83
C SER A 80 18.27 -6.81 1.22
N ARG A 81 17.33 -6.92 0.29
CA ARG A 81 16.65 -5.80 -0.38
C ARG A 81 15.32 -5.50 0.32
N GLU A 82 14.90 -4.23 0.30
CA GLU A 82 13.52 -3.90 0.66
C GLU A 82 12.56 -4.54 -0.34
N THR A 83 11.38 -4.93 0.15
CA THR A 83 10.35 -5.58 -0.66
C THR A 83 9.11 -4.70 -0.74
N LYS A 84 8.72 -4.34 -1.96
CA LYS A 84 7.53 -3.52 -2.26
C LYS A 84 6.42 -4.45 -2.77
N ILE A 85 5.37 -4.64 -1.98
CA ILE A 85 4.25 -5.54 -2.28
C ILE A 85 3.08 -4.69 -2.79
N PHE A 86 2.75 -4.79 -4.06
CA PHE A 86 1.63 -4.06 -4.67
C PHE A 86 0.35 -4.88 -4.65
N VAL A 87 -0.74 -4.24 -4.25
CA VAL A 87 -2.08 -4.84 -4.18
C VAL A 87 -3.09 -3.95 -4.90
N HIS A 88 -3.75 -4.48 -5.94
CA HIS A 88 -4.74 -3.73 -6.72
C HIS A 88 -6.12 -3.71 -6.03
N GLY A 89 -7.05 -2.96 -6.62
CA GLY A 89 -8.41 -2.76 -6.11
C GLY A 89 -9.51 -3.54 -6.83
N TRP A 90 -10.75 -3.08 -6.65
CA TRP A 90 -11.96 -3.64 -7.26
C TRP A 90 -11.92 -3.56 -8.78
N LYS A 91 -12.26 -4.65 -9.48
CA LYS A 91 -12.28 -4.76 -10.96
C LYS A 91 -10.96 -4.33 -11.65
N ASP A 92 -9.84 -4.45 -10.94
CA ASP A 92 -8.49 -4.18 -11.42
C ASP A 92 -7.69 -5.50 -11.50
N SER A 93 -6.52 -5.47 -12.15
CA SER A 93 -5.58 -6.59 -12.26
C SER A 93 -4.14 -6.09 -12.40
N MET A 94 -3.19 -6.86 -11.87
CA MET A 94 -1.75 -6.59 -12.01
C MET A 94 -1.26 -6.68 -13.46
N GLN A 95 -2.06 -7.25 -14.36
CA GLN A 95 -1.76 -7.32 -15.80
C GLN A 95 -2.03 -5.99 -16.53
N TRP A 96 -2.68 -5.02 -15.88
CA TRP A 96 -2.91 -3.72 -16.51
C TRP A 96 -1.61 -2.92 -16.61
N GLY A 97 -1.39 -2.29 -17.77
CA GLY A 97 -0.13 -1.60 -18.09
C GLY A 97 0.20 -0.38 -17.21
N SER A 98 -0.73 0.08 -16.37
CA SER A 98 -0.44 1.06 -15.31
C SER A 98 0.51 0.46 -14.28
N TRP A 99 0.24 -0.76 -13.80
CA TRP A 99 1.06 -1.45 -12.81
C TRP A 99 2.46 -1.70 -13.35
N GLU A 100 2.61 -2.19 -14.58
CA GLU A 100 3.94 -2.37 -15.21
C GLU A 100 4.85 -1.14 -15.11
N LYS A 101 4.29 0.06 -15.29
CA LYS A 101 5.03 1.32 -15.14
C LYS A 101 5.47 1.57 -13.69
N PHE A 102 4.68 1.17 -12.70
CA PHE A 102 5.06 1.22 -11.30
C PHE A 102 6.26 0.31 -11.02
N ARG A 103 6.17 -0.98 -11.36
CA ARG A 103 7.30 -1.91 -11.20
C ARG A 103 8.54 -1.40 -11.90
N ASP A 104 8.44 -1.08 -13.19
CA ASP A 104 9.60 -0.62 -13.97
C ASP A 104 10.23 0.60 -13.30
N ARG A 105 9.42 1.57 -12.86
CA ARG A 105 9.95 2.76 -12.20
C ARG A 105 10.61 2.46 -10.86
N PHE A 106 10.07 1.54 -10.07
CA PHE A 106 10.66 1.14 -8.80
C PHE A 106 12.00 0.42 -9.02
N LEU A 107 12.04 -0.54 -9.93
CA LEU A 107 13.25 -1.29 -10.26
C LEU A 107 14.33 -0.38 -10.88
N ASP A 108 13.95 0.59 -11.71
CA ASP A 108 14.89 1.57 -12.29
C ASP A 108 15.47 2.51 -11.23
N THR A 109 14.70 2.83 -10.19
CA THR A 109 15.08 3.84 -9.19
C THR A 109 15.81 3.23 -8.00
N TYR A 110 15.38 2.05 -7.55
CA TYR A 110 15.82 1.41 -6.32
C TYR A 110 16.24 -0.04 -6.55
N ASP A 111 17.18 -0.54 -5.75
CA ASP A 111 17.52 -1.98 -5.73
C ASP A 111 16.59 -2.70 -4.74
N VAL A 112 15.42 -3.12 -5.23
CA VAL A 112 14.32 -3.66 -4.41
C VAL A 112 13.75 -4.93 -5.04
N ASN A 113 13.08 -5.73 -4.22
CA ASN A 113 12.13 -6.72 -4.71
C ASN A 113 10.78 -6.04 -4.93
N VAL A 114 10.13 -6.29 -6.06
CA VAL A 114 8.75 -5.86 -6.33
C VAL A 114 7.88 -7.10 -6.40
N ILE A 115 6.87 -7.19 -5.55
CA ILE A 115 5.92 -8.30 -5.53
C ILE A 115 4.57 -7.79 -6.01
N TYR A 116 3.97 -8.49 -6.94
CA TYR A 116 2.60 -8.27 -7.36
C TYR A 116 1.67 -9.28 -6.73
N VAL A 117 0.56 -8.79 -6.18
CA VAL A 117 -0.55 -9.58 -5.67
C VAL A 117 -1.72 -9.42 -6.64
N ASP A 118 -1.94 -10.41 -7.52
CA ASP A 118 -3.10 -10.42 -8.40
C ASP A 118 -4.21 -11.29 -7.79
N TRP A 119 -5.32 -10.67 -7.46
CA TRP A 119 -6.53 -11.29 -6.93
C TRP A 119 -7.75 -10.91 -7.81
N SER A 120 -7.50 -10.71 -9.12
CA SER A 120 -8.48 -10.17 -10.09
C SER A 120 -9.77 -10.98 -10.20
N LYS A 121 -9.74 -12.30 -9.96
CA LYS A 121 -10.94 -13.13 -9.92
C LYS A 121 -11.83 -12.76 -8.73
N GLY A 122 -11.25 -12.63 -7.53
CA GLY A 122 -11.96 -12.20 -6.32
C GLY A 122 -12.36 -10.72 -6.32
N SER A 123 -11.54 -9.86 -6.92
CA SER A 123 -11.82 -8.41 -7.04
C SER A 123 -12.82 -8.08 -8.15
N GLY A 124 -13.02 -8.98 -9.11
CA GLY A 124 -13.99 -8.84 -10.19
C GLY A 124 -15.43 -9.19 -9.81
N MET A 125 -15.64 -9.73 -8.61
CA MET A 125 -16.96 -10.06 -8.07
C MET A 125 -17.78 -8.80 -7.71
N GLY A 126 -19.02 -8.98 -7.27
CA GLY A 126 -19.85 -7.88 -6.75
C GLY A 126 -19.15 -7.15 -5.60
N TYR A 127 -19.32 -5.84 -5.49
CA TYR A 127 -18.52 -4.98 -4.60
C TYR A 127 -18.48 -5.48 -3.14
N LEU A 128 -19.63 -5.85 -2.56
CA LEU A 128 -19.72 -6.40 -1.20
C LEU A 128 -18.91 -7.70 -1.05
N LYS A 129 -18.95 -8.57 -2.06
CA LYS A 129 -18.19 -9.83 -2.05
C LYS A 129 -16.70 -9.58 -2.20
N SER A 130 -16.30 -8.67 -3.10
CA SER A 130 -14.90 -8.27 -3.26
C SER A 130 -14.35 -7.59 -2.01
N THR A 131 -15.17 -6.81 -1.31
CA THR A 131 -14.85 -6.21 -0.02
C THR A 131 -14.58 -7.30 1.02
N ALA A 132 -15.46 -8.29 1.17
CA ALA A 132 -15.23 -9.43 2.06
C ALA A 132 -13.95 -10.22 1.71
N ASN A 133 -13.67 -10.41 0.41
CA ASN A 133 -12.48 -11.13 -0.07
C ASN A 133 -11.16 -10.45 0.32
N THR A 134 -11.13 -9.13 0.55
CA THR A 134 -9.91 -8.42 0.97
C THR A 134 -9.29 -9.01 2.24
N ARG A 135 -10.12 -9.52 3.18
CA ARG A 135 -9.66 -10.18 4.40
C ARG A 135 -8.88 -11.44 4.12
N VAL A 136 -9.36 -12.27 3.18
CA VAL A 136 -8.67 -13.51 2.79
C VAL A 136 -7.35 -13.17 2.11
N VAL A 137 -7.36 -12.26 1.14
CA VAL A 137 -6.15 -11.83 0.43
C VAL A 137 -5.12 -11.24 1.40
N GLY A 138 -5.56 -10.45 2.38
CA GLY A 138 -4.69 -9.91 3.43
C GLY A 138 -3.97 -11.01 4.22
N ARG A 139 -4.70 -12.04 4.66
CA ARG A 139 -4.09 -13.19 5.33
C ARG A 139 -3.18 -14.00 4.41
N GLU A 140 -3.50 -14.12 3.11
CA GLU A 140 -2.60 -14.77 2.15
C GLU A 140 -1.28 -14.02 1.95
N ILE A 141 -1.32 -12.67 1.94
CA ILE A 141 -0.11 -11.83 1.91
C ILE A 141 0.70 -12.04 3.19
N ALA A 142 0.06 -12.07 4.36
CA ALA A 142 0.75 -12.33 5.62
C ALA A 142 1.44 -13.70 5.61
N LYS A 143 0.76 -14.75 5.11
CA LYS A 143 1.36 -16.08 4.91
C LYS A 143 2.51 -16.10 3.91
N LEU A 144 2.44 -15.31 2.85
CA LEU A 144 3.57 -15.13 1.94
C LEU A 144 4.77 -14.49 2.65
N ILE A 145 4.56 -13.46 3.48
CA ILE A 145 5.63 -12.80 4.25
C ILE A 145 6.25 -13.76 5.26
N GLU A 146 5.44 -14.55 5.98
CA GLU A 146 5.91 -15.63 6.86
C GLU A 146 6.77 -16.63 6.07
N ALA A 147 6.32 -17.03 4.87
CA ALA A 147 7.05 -17.94 4.00
C ALA A 147 8.40 -17.37 3.53
N PHE A 148 8.48 -16.08 3.19
CA PHE A 148 9.75 -15.42 2.89
C PHE A 148 10.70 -15.41 4.08
N ASN A 149 10.19 -15.09 5.27
CA ASN A 149 10.99 -15.14 6.50
C ASN A 149 11.54 -16.55 6.73
N ALA A 150 10.69 -17.57 6.64
CA ALA A 150 11.09 -18.96 6.83
C ALA A 150 12.07 -19.48 5.76
N ALA A 151 11.89 -19.09 4.50
CA ALA A 151 12.71 -19.58 3.39
C ALA A 151 14.06 -18.87 3.25
N THR A 152 14.13 -17.57 3.60
CA THR A 152 15.27 -16.71 3.23
C THR A 152 15.80 -15.84 4.38
N GLY A 153 15.09 -15.75 5.50
CA GLY A 153 15.42 -14.85 6.60
C GLY A 153 15.03 -13.38 6.37
N ALA A 154 14.24 -13.08 5.34
CA ALA A 154 13.71 -11.72 5.14
C ALA A 154 12.91 -11.24 6.35
N THR A 155 13.19 -10.04 6.84
CA THR A 155 12.53 -9.48 8.03
C THR A 155 11.18 -8.85 7.69
N PHE A 156 10.24 -8.83 8.64
CA PHE A 156 8.97 -8.12 8.45
C PHE A 156 9.17 -6.61 8.26
N ASP A 157 10.16 -5.99 8.93
CA ASP A 157 10.49 -4.56 8.80
C ASP A 157 10.96 -4.13 7.40
N SER A 158 11.45 -5.07 6.58
CA SER A 158 11.86 -4.80 5.19
C SER A 158 10.68 -4.86 4.20
N MET A 159 9.49 -5.25 4.66
CA MET A 159 8.26 -5.30 3.86
C MET A 159 7.57 -3.94 3.84
N HIS A 160 7.19 -3.51 2.64
CA HIS A 160 6.35 -2.33 2.39
C HIS A 160 5.16 -2.75 1.53
N ILE A 161 3.95 -2.72 2.08
CA ILE A 161 2.72 -3.05 1.35
C ILE A 161 2.10 -1.77 0.80
N ILE A 162 1.83 -1.73 -0.50
CA ILE A 162 1.27 -0.59 -1.23
C ILE A 162 -0.05 -1.04 -1.85
N GLY A 163 -1.15 -0.58 -1.27
CA GLY A 163 -2.49 -1.00 -1.67
C GLY A 163 -3.28 0.13 -2.33
N HIS A 164 -3.97 -0.13 -3.43
CA HIS A 164 -4.84 0.83 -4.11
C HIS A 164 -6.33 0.48 -3.94
N SER A 165 -7.18 1.46 -3.63
CA SER A 165 -8.62 1.27 -3.47
C SER A 165 -8.92 0.15 -2.45
N LEU A 166 -9.65 -0.91 -2.80
CA LEU A 166 -9.83 -2.10 -1.92
C LEU A 166 -8.50 -2.70 -1.46
N GLY A 167 -7.46 -2.63 -2.29
CA GLY A 167 -6.11 -3.10 -1.97
C GLY A 167 -5.48 -2.38 -0.79
N ALA A 168 -5.88 -1.13 -0.48
CA ALA A 168 -5.40 -0.41 0.69
C ALA A 168 -5.87 -1.08 2.00
N HIS A 169 -7.13 -1.51 2.05
CA HIS A 169 -7.66 -2.25 3.19
C HIS A 169 -7.09 -3.67 3.24
N THR A 170 -6.90 -4.32 2.09
CA THR A 170 -6.17 -5.59 2.00
C THR A 170 -4.76 -5.48 2.61
N ALA A 171 -4.07 -4.36 2.38
CA ALA A 171 -2.77 -4.10 3.00
C ALA A 171 -2.86 -3.94 4.52
N GLY A 172 -3.90 -3.28 5.02
CA GLY A 172 -4.20 -3.19 6.46
C GLY A 172 -4.40 -4.57 7.08
N TYR A 173 -5.28 -5.39 6.51
CA TYR A 173 -5.51 -6.77 6.95
C TYR A 173 -4.24 -7.64 6.92
N ALA A 174 -3.37 -7.43 5.93
CA ALA A 174 -2.08 -8.12 5.90
C ALA A 174 -1.17 -7.68 7.06
N GLY A 175 -1.11 -6.38 7.34
CA GLY A 175 -0.34 -5.82 8.47
C GLY A 175 -0.84 -6.29 9.82
N GLU A 176 -2.16 -6.28 10.04
CA GLU A 176 -2.81 -6.84 11.22
C GLU A 176 -2.50 -8.33 11.37
N ALA A 177 -2.69 -9.12 10.30
CA ALA A 177 -2.46 -10.57 10.34
C ALA A 177 -1.00 -10.95 10.61
N CYS A 178 -0.01 -10.16 10.17
CA CYS A 178 1.39 -10.38 10.53
C CYS A 178 1.67 -10.15 12.03
N GLN A 179 0.92 -9.24 12.66
CA GLN A 179 1.05 -8.89 14.08
C GLN A 179 0.25 -9.81 15.00
N ASP A 180 -0.65 -10.66 14.46
CA ASP A 180 -1.43 -11.61 15.23
C ASP A 180 -0.48 -12.53 16.03
N PRO A 181 -0.54 -12.52 17.38
CA PRO A 181 0.35 -13.34 18.22
C PRO A 181 0.07 -14.85 18.10
N THR A 182 -1.07 -15.23 17.50
CA THR A 182 -1.36 -16.63 17.13
C THR A 182 -0.69 -17.05 15.82
N SER A 183 -0.18 -16.09 15.04
CA SER A 183 0.73 -16.36 13.93
C SER A 183 2.11 -16.79 14.45
N ASN A 184 2.89 -17.47 13.63
CA ASN A 184 4.20 -18.01 14.04
C ASN A 184 5.26 -16.95 14.41
N LYS A 185 4.96 -15.65 14.29
CA LYS A 185 5.94 -14.56 14.46
C LYS A 185 5.41 -13.33 15.20
N GLY A 186 4.17 -12.89 14.97
CA GLY A 186 3.62 -11.69 15.62
C GLY A 186 4.46 -10.43 15.39
N GLU A 187 5.02 -10.28 14.19
CA GLU A 187 5.92 -9.18 13.82
C GLU A 187 5.23 -8.19 12.86
N ALA A 188 5.40 -6.89 13.11
CA ALA A 188 4.82 -5.86 12.26
C ALA A 188 5.60 -5.66 10.95
N VAL A 189 4.88 -5.53 9.84
CA VAL A 189 5.48 -5.11 8.56
C VAL A 189 6.02 -3.68 8.68
N GLY A 190 7.12 -3.37 8.01
CA GLY A 190 7.80 -2.08 8.19
C GLY A 190 6.99 -0.85 7.77
N ARG A 191 6.14 -0.99 6.75
CA ARG A 191 5.35 0.12 6.21
C ARG A 191 4.11 -0.34 5.44
N ILE A 192 3.04 0.47 5.51
CA ILE A 192 1.89 0.38 4.60
C ILE A 192 1.64 1.75 3.95
N THR A 193 1.46 1.77 2.62
CA THR A 193 0.95 2.94 1.88
C THR A 193 -0.44 2.64 1.33
N GLY A 194 -1.43 3.44 1.72
CA GLY A 194 -2.78 3.43 1.13
C GLY A 194 -2.92 4.43 -0.02
N LEU A 195 -3.15 3.94 -1.23
CA LEU A 195 -3.42 4.76 -2.42
C LEU A 195 -4.93 4.84 -2.63
N ASP A 196 -5.50 5.97 -2.27
CA ASP A 196 -6.92 6.27 -2.36
C ASP A 196 -7.80 5.15 -1.78
N PRO A 197 -7.67 4.86 -0.45
CA PRO A 197 -8.42 3.77 0.17
C PRO A 197 -9.92 3.90 -0.09
N ALA A 198 -10.61 2.79 -0.34
CA ALA A 198 -12.02 2.81 -0.69
C ALA A 198 -12.89 3.28 0.49
N GLY A 199 -13.84 4.17 0.25
CA GLY A 199 -14.80 4.64 1.24
C GLY A 199 -15.93 3.65 1.51
N PRO A 200 -16.68 3.19 0.49
CA PRO A 200 -17.84 2.32 0.70
C PRO A 200 -17.45 1.00 1.37
N GLU A 201 -18.23 0.60 2.39
CA GLU A 201 -17.96 -0.52 3.33
C GLU A 201 -16.79 -0.32 4.31
N PHE A 202 -16.05 0.79 4.25
CA PHE A 202 -14.92 1.07 5.16
C PHE A 202 -15.01 2.44 5.87
N SER A 203 -16.05 3.22 5.60
CA SER A 203 -16.32 4.52 6.20
C SER A 203 -17.29 4.47 7.38
N GLY A 204 -17.20 5.46 8.27
CA GLY A 204 -18.13 5.63 9.39
C GLY A 204 -17.62 4.99 10.67
N ASN A 205 -18.53 4.67 11.60
CA ASN A 205 -18.19 4.09 12.90
C ASN A 205 -17.93 2.57 12.80
N LEU A 206 -17.02 2.17 11.90
CA LEU A 206 -16.50 0.81 11.83
C LEU A 206 -15.35 0.64 12.83
N ASP A 207 -15.16 -0.60 13.28
CA ASP A 207 -13.97 -0.93 14.04
C ASP A 207 -12.72 -0.68 13.20
N ASN A 208 -11.63 -0.22 13.83
CA ASN A 208 -10.36 -0.05 13.16
C ASN A 208 -9.83 -1.39 12.61
N ALA A 209 -10.13 -2.51 13.28
CA ALA A 209 -9.83 -3.85 12.77
C ALA A 209 -10.54 -4.19 11.44
N CYS A 210 -11.51 -3.38 11.00
CA CYS A 210 -12.28 -3.60 9.79
C CYS A 210 -11.78 -2.79 8.59
N ARG A 211 -10.65 -2.09 8.68
CA ARG A 211 -10.12 -1.23 7.62
C ARG A 211 -8.63 -0.99 7.79
N LEU A 212 -8.02 -0.29 6.83
CA LEU A 212 -6.67 0.24 7.02
C LEU A 212 -6.67 1.23 8.19
N ASP A 213 -5.82 0.98 9.17
CA ASP A 213 -5.63 1.79 10.36
C ASP A 213 -4.13 2.05 10.62
N ARG A 214 -3.85 3.08 11.43
CA ARG A 214 -2.48 3.43 11.82
C ARG A 214 -1.75 2.30 12.57
N SER A 215 -2.48 1.42 13.25
CA SER A 215 -1.89 0.31 14.01
C SER A 215 -1.41 -0.87 13.15
N ASP A 216 -1.78 -0.92 11.87
CA ASP A 216 -1.44 -2.03 10.97
C ASP A 216 0.07 -2.11 10.64
N ALA A 217 0.82 -1.01 10.83
CA ALA A 217 2.27 -0.98 10.69
C ALA A 217 2.90 0.16 11.51
N PRO A 218 4.21 0.12 11.81
CA PRO A 218 4.92 1.21 12.49
C PRO A 218 4.92 2.53 11.69
N PHE A 219 4.72 2.45 10.37
CA PHE A 219 4.55 3.61 9.50
C PHE A 219 3.44 3.33 8.47
N VAL A 220 2.34 4.08 8.59
CA VAL A 220 1.21 4.04 7.67
C VAL A 220 1.05 5.42 7.05
N ASP A 221 1.11 5.52 5.73
CA ASP A 221 0.89 6.76 4.99
C ASP A 221 -0.16 6.61 3.89
N ILE A 222 -0.96 7.65 3.69
CA ILE A 222 -2.17 7.56 2.86
C ILE A 222 -2.23 8.75 1.92
N MET A 223 -2.62 8.47 0.67
CA MET A 223 -2.79 9.47 -0.37
C MET A 223 -4.22 9.44 -0.88
N HIS A 224 -4.99 10.47 -0.59
CA HIS A 224 -6.36 10.62 -1.09
C HIS A 224 -6.35 11.38 -2.41
N THR A 225 -6.97 10.81 -3.44
CA THR A 225 -7.05 11.39 -4.79
C THR A 225 -8.47 11.58 -5.29
N ASP A 226 -9.45 10.84 -4.74
CA ASP A 226 -10.87 10.91 -5.09
C ASP A 226 -11.80 11.03 -3.84
N GLY A 227 -11.41 11.87 -2.89
CA GLY A 227 -12.14 12.02 -1.63
C GLY A 227 -13.30 13.05 -1.62
N GLU A 228 -13.76 13.56 -2.77
CA GLU A 228 -14.75 14.65 -2.76
C GLU A 228 -16.18 14.21 -2.37
N VAL A 229 -16.85 15.11 -1.63
CA VAL A 229 -18.15 14.96 -0.93
C VAL A 229 -19.35 14.74 -1.88
N VAL A 230 -19.17 14.85 -3.20
CA VAL A 230 -20.20 14.56 -4.19
C VAL A 230 -19.63 13.64 -5.27
N GLY A 231 -19.80 12.33 -5.07
CA GLY A 231 -19.49 11.31 -6.07
C GLY A 231 -18.12 10.64 -5.98
N GLY A 232 -17.24 11.08 -5.07
CA GLY A 232 -15.95 10.43 -4.83
C GLY A 232 -16.11 9.11 -4.06
N ALA A 233 -15.32 8.09 -4.44
CA ALA A 233 -15.36 6.77 -3.80
C ALA A 233 -14.27 6.58 -2.73
N GLY A 234 -13.44 7.60 -2.46
CA GLY A 234 -12.35 7.55 -1.48
C GLY A 234 -12.80 7.72 -0.02
N LEU A 235 -12.18 6.99 0.89
CA LEU A 235 -12.34 7.17 2.34
C LEU A 235 -11.71 8.50 2.75
N MET A 236 -12.39 9.32 3.55
CA MET A 236 -11.88 10.61 4.04
C MET A 236 -11.59 10.63 5.55
N ASP A 237 -11.81 9.51 6.23
CA ASP A 237 -11.57 9.39 7.67
C ASP A 237 -10.07 9.51 7.99
N GLN A 238 -9.74 10.07 9.16
CA GLN A 238 -8.36 10.12 9.63
C GLN A 238 -7.87 8.73 10.05
N ILE A 239 -7.31 7.99 9.10
CA ILE A 239 -6.75 6.64 9.33
C ILE A 239 -5.22 6.61 9.46
N SER A 240 -4.53 7.76 9.44
CA SER A 240 -3.09 7.87 9.70
C SER A 240 -2.65 9.26 10.18
N THR A 241 -1.35 9.46 10.48
CA THR A 241 -0.80 10.80 10.73
C THR A 241 -0.83 11.58 9.42
N LEU A 242 -1.77 12.52 9.33
CA LEU A 242 -2.09 13.31 8.14
C LEU A 242 -0.85 13.93 7.50
N MET A 243 -0.26 13.28 6.48
CA MET A 243 0.59 13.98 5.53
C MET A 243 -0.30 14.54 4.44
N ALA A 244 -0.80 15.77 4.69
CA ALA A 244 -1.49 16.67 3.79
C ALA A 244 -1.89 16.06 2.44
N ALA A 245 -3.18 15.74 2.31
CA ALA A 245 -3.86 15.51 1.05
C ALA A 245 -3.42 16.60 0.07
N ARG A 246 -2.59 16.23 -0.90
CA ARG A 246 -2.63 16.88 -2.19
C ARG A 246 -3.56 16.00 -2.98
N THR A 247 -4.71 16.56 -3.38
CA THR A 247 -5.47 16.02 -4.50
C THR A 247 -4.47 15.80 -5.64
N CYS A 248 -4.09 14.54 -5.92
CA CYS A 248 -3.31 14.18 -7.10
C CYS A 248 -4.37 13.82 -8.16
N PRO A 249 -4.84 14.75 -9.02
CA PRO A 249 -5.77 14.38 -10.08
C PRO A 249 -5.02 13.47 -11.06
N ASP A 250 -5.58 12.29 -11.34
CA ASP A 250 -5.13 11.28 -12.32
C ASP A 250 -4.04 10.27 -11.85
N VAL A 251 -4.28 8.99 -12.17
CA VAL A 251 -3.47 7.80 -11.84
C VAL A 251 -2.00 7.89 -12.29
N ARG A 252 -1.72 8.72 -13.30
CA ARG A 252 -0.36 9.00 -13.76
C ARG A 252 0.48 9.77 -12.73
N TRP A 253 -0.18 10.50 -11.81
CA TRP A 253 0.45 11.24 -10.73
C TRP A 253 0.61 10.41 -9.45
N SER A 254 -0.16 9.34 -9.27
CA SER A 254 -0.03 8.41 -8.13
C SER A 254 1.40 7.85 -8.03
N LEU A 255 2.05 7.54 -9.16
CA LEU A 255 3.45 7.09 -9.17
C LEU A 255 4.42 8.14 -8.63
N ARG A 256 4.19 9.42 -8.96
CA ARG A 256 5.03 10.53 -8.47
C ARG A 256 4.77 10.77 -6.99
N CYS A 257 3.52 10.68 -6.56
CA CYS A 257 3.12 10.82 -5.16
C CYS A 257 3.75 9.68 -4.31
N VAL A 258 3.74 8.42 -4.79
CA VAL A 258 4.43 7.27 -4.17
C VAL A 258 5.95 7.48 -4.04
N ILE A 259 6.65 7.95 -5.08
CA ILE A 259 8.11 8.19 -5.00
C ILE A 259 8.45 9.29 -3.98
N ILE A 260 7.58 10.29 -3.82
CA ILE A 260 7.75 11.33 -2.80
C ILE A 260 7.66 10.71 -1.40
N THR A 261 6.70 9.81 -1.17
CA THR A 261 6.56 9.17 0.14
C THR A 261 7.71 8.19 0.43
N GLU A 262 8.26 7.49 -0.58
CA GLU A 262 9.52 6.73 -0.45
C GLU A 262 10.68 7.60 0.04
N SER A 263 10.87 8.79 -0.55
CA SER A 263 11.94 9.71 -0.13
C SER A 263 11.79 10.19 1.32
N ARG A 264 10.54 10.43 1.75
CA ARG A 264 10.23 10.84 3.14
C ARG A 264 10.46 9.70 4.13
N HIS A 265 10.10 8.47 3.75
CA HIS A 265 10.32 7.29 4.57
C HIS A 265 11.81 7.00 4.79
N SER A 266 12.65 7.15 3.75
CA SER A 266 14.11 7.06 3.94
C SER A 266 14.63 8.06 4.96
N SER A 267 14.13 9.31 4.93
CA SER A 267 14.45 10.34 5.93
C SER A 267 13.95 9.95 7.33
N TRP A 268 12.74 9.39 7.43
CA TRP A 268 12.18 8.93 8.70
C TRP A 268 12.99 7.77 9.29
N ARG A 269 13.32 6.73 8.52
CA ARG A 269 14.16 5.61 8.98
C ARG A 269 15.53 6.11 9.47
N ALA A 270 16.18 7.00 8.72
CA ALA A 270 17.45 7.60 9.10
C ALA A 270 17.37 8.32 10.46
N SER A 271 16.28 9.06 10.70
CA SER A 271 16.03 9.71 11.99
C SER A 271 15.82 8.70 13.13
N ARG A 272 15.14 7.57 12.87
CA ARG A 272 14.90 6.51 13.86
C ARG A 272 16.18 5.81 14.29
N HIS A 273 17.09 5.53 13.34
CA HIS A 273 18.41 4.99 13.65
C HIS A 273 19.28 5.99 14.45
N HIS A 274 19.11 7.29 14.22
CA HIS A 274 19.80 8.32 14.99
C HIS A 274 19.29 8.42 16.44
N VAL A 275 17.99 8.21 16.67
CA VAL A 275 17.40 8.19 18.02
C VAL A 275 17.73 6.89 18.78
N ARG A 276 17.86 5.75 18.09
CA ARG A 276 18.19 4.45 18.69
C ARG A 276 19.67 4.21 18.98
N SER A 277 20.57 5.17 18.72
CA SER A 277 22.00 5.04 19.01
C SER A 277 22.46 5.94 20.18
N PRO A 278 22.22 5.56 21.45
CA PRO A 278 22.75 6.28 22.60
C PRO A 278 24.21 5.88 22.87
N GLN A 279 25.12 6.08 21.92
CA GLN A 279 26.56 5.97 22.18
C GLN A 279 27.39 6.63 21.07
N ARG A 280 27.59 7.95 21.21
CA ARG A 280 28.81 8.73 20.89
C ARG A 280 28.50 10.23 20.89
N ARG A 281 28.03 10.75 22.02
CA ARG A 281 28.35 12.13 22.40
C ARG A 281 29.71 12.12 23.08
N ARG A 282 30.79 12.14 22.29
CA ARG A 282 32.09 12.61 22.77
C ARG A 282 32.35 13.93 22.07
N GLU A 283 32.45 14.98 22.87
CA GLU A 283 32.80 16.32 22.46
C GLU A 283 34.03 16.32 21.54
N ARG A 284 33.86 16.83 20.33
CA ARG A 284 34.92 17.59 19.66
C ARG A 284 34.36 18.96 19.34
N ARG A 285 34.68 19.91 20.23
CA ARG A 285 34.66 21.34 19.91
C ARG A 285 35.64 21.57 18.75
N GLY A 286 35.20 22.34 17.75
CA GLY A 286 36.08 23.04 16.81
C GLY A 286 36.46 22.32 15.51
N ARG A 287 35.55 22.29 14.52
CA ARG A 287 35.79 22.75 13.13
C ARG A 287 34.50 22.60 12.33
N THR A 288 34.03 23.71 11.77
CA THR A 288 32.92 23.76 10.82
C THR A 288 33.32 23.05 9.53
N SER A 289 32.76 21.87 9.27
CA SER A 289 32.61 21.34 7.90
C SER A 289 31.12 21.24 7.60
N LYS A 290 30.67 22.06 6.63
CA LYS A 290 29.30 22.03 6.09
C LYS A 290 29.00 20.62 5.54
N PRO A 291 27.83 20.03 5.82
CA PRO A 291 27.38 18.83 5.12
C PRO A 291 27.22 19.13 3.63
N ASP A 292 27.48 18.14 2.78
CA ASP A 292 27.50 18.21 1.33
C ASP A 292 26.08 18.39 0.73
N GLU A 293 25.55 19.60 0.87
CA GLU A 293 24.34 20.11 0.23
C GLU A 293 24.46 20.19 -1.31
N ARG A 294 25.66 19.93 -1.88
CA ARG A 294 25.93 20.07 -3.32
C ARG A 294 25.56 18.84 -4.13
N ARG A 295 25.46 17.64 -3.53
CA ARG A 295 24.96 16.44 -4.25
C ARG A 295 23.43 16.49 -4.44
N ASP A 296 22.70 16.99 -3.46
CA ASP A 296 21.24 17.03 -3.49
C ASP A 296 20.69 18.21 -4.33
N ALA A 297 21.41 19.33 -4.37
CA ALA A 297 21.12 20.44 -5.28
C ALA A 297 21.33 20.07 -6.76
N ARG A 298 22.28 19.19 -7.08
CA ARG A 298 22.53 18.72 -8.46
C ARG A 298 21.40 17.81 -8.98
N LEU A 299 20.81 16.98 -8.13
CA LEU A 299 19.64 16.16 -8.47
C LEU A 299 18.38 17.01 -8.69
N ARG A 300 18.18 18.05 -7.87
CA ARG A 300 17.09 19.02 -8.04
C ARG A 300 17.23 19.85 -9.33
N HIS A 301 18.44 20.28 -9.68
CA HIS A 301 18.69 21.03 -10.93
C HIS A 301 18.65 20.15 -12.18
N ALA A 302 19.08 18.88 -12.11
CA ALA A 302 19.03 17.96 -13.25
C ALA A 302 17.57 17.65 -13.68
N LEU A 303 16.64 17.56 -12.73
CA LEU A 303 15.21 17.34 -13.01
C LEU A 303 14.54 18.56 -13.68
N ILE A 304 14.99 19.77 -13.37
CA ILE A 304 14.45 21.02 -13.95
C ILE A 304 15.00 21.26 -15.37
N TRP A 305 16.22 20.78 -15.67
CA TRP A 305 16.85 20.99 -16.98
C TRP A 305 16.45 19.94 -18.04
N ALA A 306 16.20 18.69 -17.63
CA ALA A 306 15.76 17.64 -18.55
C ALA A 306 14.35 17.86 -19.12
N THR A 307 13.50 18.63 -18.43
CA THR A 307 12.12 18.93 -18.84
C THR A 307 11.97 20.20 -19.70
N ARG A 308 13.00 21.04 -19.79
CA ARG A 308 12.99 22.21 -20.71
C ARG A 308 13.41 21.90 -22.13
N ARG A 309 14.08 20.77 -22.40
CA ARG A 309 14.51 20.38 -23.76
C ARG A 309 13.49 19.58 -24.58
N THR A 310 12.43 19.07 -23.95
CA THR A 310 11.37 18.33 -24.65
C THR A 310 10.12 19.17 -24.96
N SER A 311 10.09 20.45 -24.59
CA SER A 311 8.96 21.37 -24.82
C SER A 311 9.12 22.29 -26.04
N THR A 312 10.22 22.21 -26.79
CA THR A 312 10.42 23.06 -27.99
C THR A 312 10.73 22.22 -29.22
N ARG A 313 9.74 21.51 -29.75
CA ARG A 313 9.71 21.06 -31.16
C ARG A 313 8.29 20.68 -31.60
N GLY A 314 7.69 21.57 -32.42
CA GLY A 314 6.46 21.38 -33.21
C GLY A 314 5.17 21.56 -32.40
N LYS A 315 4.15 22.33 -32.79
CA LYS A 315 3.73 23.02 -34.03
C LYS A 315 2.90 24.23 -33.53
N GLY A 316 2.92 25.44 -34.08
CA GLY A 316 2.64 25.80 -35.48
C GLY A 316 1.18 26.27 -35.62
N HIS A 317 0.99 27.60 -35.71
CA HIS A 317 -0.20 28.37 -36.15
C HIS A 317 -1.42 28.48 -35.20
N SER A 318 -2.11 29.62 -35.05
CA SER A 318 -1.93 31.01 -35.49
C SER A 318 -3.00 31.91 -34.82
N ILE A 319 -2.69 33.21 -34.71
CA ILE A 319 -3.60 34.38 -34.58
C ILE A 319 -4.34 34.61 -33.25
N TRP A 320 -3.78 35.51 -32.42
CA TRP A 320 -4.46 36.73 -31.95
C TRP A 320 -3.38 37.78 -31.62
N ARG A 321 -3.42 38.95 -32.27
CA ARG A 321 -2.48 40.06 -32.03
C ARG A 321 -2.86 40.81 -30.74
N PRO A 322 -1.90 41.26 -29.91
CA PRO A 322 -2.14 42.21 -28.84
C PRO A 322 -2.02 43.66 -29.35
N THR A 323 -2.92 44.51 -28.90
CA THR A 323 -2.91 45.97 -29.08
C THR A 323 -1.65 46.58 -28.46
N GLN A 324 -0.88 47.31 -29.26
CA GLN A 324 0.34 48.00 -28.87
C GLN A 324 0.06 49.21 -27.98
N ARG A 325 0.84 49.35 -26.89
CA ARG A 325 1.09 50.65 -26.24
C ARG A 325 2.04 51.46 -27.10
N VAL A 326 1.61 52.67 -27.44
CA VAL A 326 2.38 53.74 -28.10
C VAL A 326 3.32 54.36 -27.07
N LEU A 327 4.62 54.32 -27.35
CA LEU A 327 5.61 55.28 -26.84
C LEU A 327 6.67 55.48 -27.92
N THR A 328 6.59 56.62 -28.63
CA THR A 328 7.71 57.17 -29.41
C THR A 328 8.16 58.48 -28.75
N ALA A 329 9.48 58.63 -28.73
CA ALA A 329 10.20 59.69 -28.05
C ALA A 329 10.25 61.00 -28.84
N ARG A 330 10.50 62.07 -28.08
CA ARG A 330 10.99 63.42 -28.42
C ARG A 330 11.64 63.62 -29.80
N GLY A 331 11.28 64.74 -30.45
CA GLY A 331 12.04 65.41 -31.51
C GLY A 331 11.61 66.85 -31.75
N LYS A 332 12.38 67.79 -31.16
CA LYS A 332 12.65 69.22 -31.46
C LYS A 332 11.84 69.99 -32.53
N GLY A 333 11.50 71.23 -32.17
CA GLY A 333 11.90 72.44 -32.91
C GLY A 333 10.81 73.17 -33.70
N GLY A 334 10.64 74.47 -33.42
CA GLY A 334 9.77 75.39 -34.16
C GLY A 334 8.83 76.13 -33.24
#